data_AF-A0A448XDJ2-F1
#
_entry.id   AF-A0A448XDJ2-F1
#
_cell.length_a   1.000
_cell.length_b   1.000
_cell.length_c   1.000
_cell.angle_alpha   90.00
_cell.angle_beta   90.00
_cell.angle_gamma   90.00
#
_symmetry.space_group_name_H-M   'P 1'
#
loop_
_entity.id
_entity.type
_entity.pdbx_description
1 polymer ?
#
loop_
_entity_poly.entity_id
_entity_poly.type
_entity_poly.pdbx_seq_one_letter_code
_entity_poly.pdbx_strand_id
1 'polypeptide(L)'
;MPARSNALDVLNRSEGLAPGRLGYCRASMYTRETLQRAQVGQARHHSLPKMPADHVYGKPYNSETNAVAKCLVWPTHSPSGQSDRRQLPKDFKRVNIESTKAGIHYVPEWIRFAKDKDFRINPTQRALGRLHKSTFPAEMCFGKPTRPSTPMGCLLAHAYKTNWDQWAYRSV
;
A
#
# COMPACT_ATOMS: atom_id res chain seq x y z
N MET A 1 59.19 -9.66 -8.78
CA MET A 1 58.42 -10.35 -9.84
C MET A 1 56.95 -10.01 -9.65
N PRO A 2 56.34 -9.11 -10.45
CA PRO A 2 54.91 -8.86 -10.35
C PRO A 2 54.14 -10.13 -10.76
N ALA A 3 53.16 -10.52 -9.95
CA ALA A 3 52.43 -11.78 -10.10
C ALA A 3 51.73 -11.89 -11.47
N ARG A 4 51.93 -13.02 -12.15
CA ARG A 4 51.29 -13.35 -13.45
C ARG A 4 49.75 -13.34 -13.43
N SER A 5 49.13 -13.31 -12.24
CA SER A 5 47.67 -13.35 -12.05
C SER A 5 46.95 -12.13 -12.62
N ASN A 6 47.53 -10.93 -12.51
CA ASN A 6 46.85 -9.70 -12.91
C ASN A 6 46.67 -9.59 -14.43
N ALA A 7 47.56 -10.21 -15.22
CA ALA A 7 47.49 -10.18 -16.67
C ALA A 7 46.34 -11.05 -17.22
N LEU A 8 46.10 -12.22 -16.60
CA LEU A 8 45.03 -13.14 -17.00
C LEU A 8 43.63 -12.58 -16.72
N ASP A 9 43.45 -11.93 -15.57
CA ASP A 9 42.15 -11.32 -15.21
C ASP A 9 41.80 -10.16 -16.17
N VAL A 10 42.79 -9.36 -16.57
CA VAL A 10 42.62 -8.29 -17.56
C VAL A 10 42.27 -8.85 -18.95
N LEU A 11 42.91 -9.94 -19.36
CA LEU A 11 42.61 -10.65 -20.60
C LEU A 11 41.16 -11.15 -20.63
N ASN A 12 40.74 -11.88 -19.60
CA ASN A 12 39.38 -12.43 -19.50
C ASN A 12 38.31 -11.32 -19.50
N ARG A 13 38.58 -10.18 -18.85
CA ARG A 13 37.66 -9.03 -18.88
C ARG A 13 37.64 -8.34 -20.24
N SER A 14 38.76 -8.33 -20.98
CA SER A 14 38.85 -7.71 -22.31
C SER A 14 38.11 -8.48 -23.40
N GLU A 15 37.98 -9.80 -23.26
CA GLU A 15 37.15 -10.64 -24.14
C GLU A 15 35.66 -10.26 -24.06
N GLY A 16 35.21 -9.83 -22.88
CA GLY A 16 33.86 -9.32 -22.65
C GLY A 16 33.61 -7.91 -23.16
N LEU A 17 34.56 -7.26 -23.83
CA LEU A 17 34.38 -5.90 -24.36
C LEU A 17 34.15 -5.91 -25.88
N ALA A 18 33.47 -4.89 -26.39
CA ALA A 18 33.16 -4.75 -27.81
C ALA A 18 34.34 -4.98 -28.80
N PRO A 19 35.58 -4.54 -28.54
CA PRO A 19 36.69 -4.77 -29.46
C PRO A 19 37.36 -6.15 -29.30
N GLY A 20 37.12 -6.88 -28.20
CA GLY A 20 37.62 -8.25 -27.97
C GLY A 20 39.15 -8.45 -28.09
N ARG A 21 39.94 -7.37 -28.08
CA ARG A 21 41.41 -7.40 -28.21
C ARG A 21 42.07 -6.57 -27.12
N LEU A 22 43.10 -7.16 -26.50
CA LEU A 22 43.96 -6.49 -25.53
C LEU A 22 44.69 -5.30 -26.20
N GLY A 23 44.77 -4.17 -25.52
CA GLY A 23 45.42 -2.94 -26.03
C GLY A 23 44.49 -1.92 -26.70
N TYR A 24 43.30 -2.34 -27.15
CA TYR A 24 42.26 -1.42 -27.67
C TYR A 24 41.23 -1.01 -26.60
N CYS A 25 41.26 -1.67 -25.43
CA CYS A 25 40.31 -1.47 -24.35
C CYS A 25 40.71 -0.25 -23.49
N ARG A 26 39.87 0.78 -23.46
CA ARG A 26 40.04 1.93 -22.55
C ARG A 26 39.50 1.60 -21.16
N ALA A 27 40.06 2.19 -20.11
CA ALA A 27 39.61 1.98 -18.73
C ALA A 27 38.09 2.24 -18.55
N SER A 28 37.55 3.24 -19.24
CA SER A 28 36.12 3.58 -19.21
C SER A 28 35.20 2.53 -19.83
N MET A 29 35.72 1.57 -20.61
CA MET A 29 34.91 0.51 -21.21
C MET A 29 34.55 -0.56 -20.19
N TYR A 30 35.35 -0.73 -19.14
CA TYR A 30 35.06 -1.63 -18.02
C TYR A 30 33.98 -1.08 -17.08
N THR A 31 33.66 0.21 -17.15
CA THR A 31 32.60 0.81 -16.31
C THR A 31 31.28 1.01 -17.05
N ARG A 32 31.30 1.12 -18.38
CA ARG A 32 30.10 1.35 -19.20
C ARG A 32 29.50 0.03 -19.66
N GLU A 33 28.33 -0.31 -19.10
CA GLU A 33 27.59 -1.53 -19.44
C GLU A 33 27.27 -1.69 -20.94
N THR A 34 27.05 -0.59 -21.66
CA THR A 34 26.71 -0.61 -23.09
C THR A 34 27.86 -1.10 -23.98
N LEU A 35 29.11 -1.00 -23.49
CA LEU A 35 30.30 -1.43 -24.21
C LEU A 35 30.76 -2.84 -23.81
N GLN A 36 30.08 -3.44 -22.83
CA GLN A 36 30.30 -4.81 -22.38
C GLN A 36 29.38 -5.76 -23.14
N ARG A 37 29.96 -6.83 -23.67
CA ARG A 37 29.27 -7.95 -24.29
C ARG A 37 28.88 -8.96 -23.22
N ALA A 38 27.78 -9.67 -23.46
CA ALA A 38 27.40 -10.80 -22.62
C ALA A 38 28.46 -11.91 -22.75
N GLN A 39 29.10 -12.27 -21.64
CA GLN A 39 30.02 -13.40 -21.61
C GLN A 39 29.21 -14.71 -21.49
N VAL A 40 29.56 -15.70 -22.31
CA VAL A 40 28.89 -17.00 -22.30
C VAL A 40 29.16 -17.68 -20.96
N GLY A 41 28.10 -18.14 -20.29
CA GLY A 41 28.19 -18.82 -19.00
C GLY A 41 28.32 -17.90 -17.77
N GLN A 42 28.32 -16.57 -17.94
CA GLN A 42 28.29 -15.63 -16.83
C GLN A 42 27.00 -14.81 -16.81
N ALA A 43 26.56 -14.44 -15.60
CA ALA A 43 25.43 -13.54 -15.43
C ALA A 43 25.79 -12.12 -15.90
N ARG A 44 24.80 -11.42 -16.46
CA ARG A 44 24.98 -10.02 -16.86
C ARG A 44 25.18 -9.15 -15.61
N HIS A 45 26.26 -8.38 -15.59
CA HIS A 45 26.48 -7.39 -14.54
C HIS A 45 25.64 -6.14 -14.82
N HIS A 46 24.89 -5.71 -13.81
CA HIS A 46 24.23 -4.41 -13.77
C HIS A 46 24.95 -3.53 -12.74
N SER A 47 24.96 -2.21 -12.93
CA SER A 47 25.55 -1.19 -12.04
C SER A 47 24.81 -1.01 -10.71
N LEU A 48 23.98 -1.99 -10.34
CA LEU A 48 23.37 -2.06 -9.04
C LEU A 48 24.43 -2.41 -7.99
N PRO A 49 24.41 -1.76 -6.82
CA PRO A 49 25.32 -2.12 -5.74
C PRO A 49 25.09 -3.58 -5.32
N LYS A 50 26.19 -4.31 -5.13
CA LYS A 50 26.14 -5.72 -4.71
C LYS A 50 25.55 -5.80 -3.31
N MET A 51 24.50 -6.61 -3.15
CA MET A 51 23.94 -6.91 -1.83
C MET A 51 24.96 -7.68 -0.96
N PRO A 52 24.86 -7.58 0.37
CA PRO A 52 25.69 -8.36 1.29
C PRO A 52 25.62 -9.86 0.99
N ALA A 53 26.69 -10.60 1.33
CA ALA A 53 26.73 -12.05 1.12
C ALA A 53 25.59 -12.78 1.86
N ASP A 54 25.17 -12.23 3.01
CA ASP A 54 24.13 -12.82 3.87
C ASP A 54 22.71 -12.34 3.50
N HIS A 55 22.55 -11.62 2.38
CA HIS A 55 21.24 -11.13 1.95
C HIS A 55 20.40 -12.25 1.33
N VAL A 56 19.30 -12.59 1.98
CA VAL A 56 18.28 -13.50 1.43
C VAL A 56 17.28 -12.67 0.63
N TYR A 57 17.22 -12.92 -0.67
CA TYR A 57 16.21 -12.30 -1.54
C TYR A 57 14.81 -12.86 -1.24
N GLY A 58 13.80 -12.00 -1.37
CA GLY A 58 12.40 -12.35 -1.16
C GLY A 58 11.81 -11.71 0.10
N LYS A 59 10.52 -11.94 0.33
CA LYS A 59 9.83 -11.43 1.52
C LYS A 59 9.89 -12.50 2.61
N PRO A 60 10.40 -12.18 3.82
CA PRO A 60 10.40 -13.14 4.91
C PRO A 60 8.95 -13.46 5.30
N TYR A 61 8.67 -14.75 5.51
CA TYR A 61 7.43 -15.17 6.12
C TYR A 61 7.62 -15.14 7.64
N ASN A 62 6.95 -14.19 8.30
CA ASN A 62 6.97 -14.11 9.76
C ASN A 62 6.09 -15.24 10.32
N SER A 63 6.69 -16.40 10.55
CA SER A 63 6.04 -17.49 11.27
C SER A 63 6.07 -17.19 12.76
N GLU A 64 4.90 -17.09 13.38
CA GLU A 64 4.78 -16.94 14.82
C GLU A 64 4.57 -18.33 15.43
N THR A 65 5.58 -18.86 16.13
CA THR A 65 5.60 -20.24 16.66
C THR A 65 4.39 -20.57 17.53
N ASN A 66 3.83 -19.56 18.22
CA ASN A 66 2.71 -19.71 19.15
C ASN A 66 1.39 -19.14 18.60
N ALA A 67 1.28 -18.93 17.28
CA ALA A 67 0.09 -18.35 16.66
C ALA A 67 -1.20 -19.13 17.00
N VAL A 68 -1.13 -20.47 16.96
CA VAL A 68 -2.28 -21.33 17.25
C VAL A 68 -2.76 -21.16 18.70
N ALA A 69 -1.84 -21.13 19.66
CA ALA A 69 -2.18 -20.92 21.07
C ALA A 69 -2.79 -19.53 21.30
N LYS A 70 -2.30 -18.50 20.62
CA LYS A 70 -2.86 -17.13 20.68
C LYS A 70 -4.28 -17.07 20.12
N CYS A 71 -4.60 -17.83 19.08
CA CYS A 71 -5.95 -17.89 18.51
C CYS A 71 -6.98 -18.55 19.45
N LEU A 72 -6.53 -19.41 20.36
CA LEU A 72 -7.39 -20.10 21.33
C LEU A 72 -7.71 -19.24 22.56
N VAL A 73 -7.04 -18.09 22.72
CA VAL A 73 -7.27 -17.15 23.81
C VAL A 73 -8.23 -16.06 23.33
N TRP A 74 -9.37 -15.91 24.00
CA TRP A 74 -10.28 -14.80 23.76
C TRP A 74 -9.52 -13.48 23.92
N PRO A 75 -9.71 -12.48 23.03
CA PRO A 75 -9.09 -11.19 23.19
C PRO A 75 -9.60 -10.57 24.50
N THR A 76 -8.81 -10.72 25.56
CA THR A 76 -9.01 -9.90 26.75
C THR A 76 -8.69 -8.50 26.28
N HIS A 77 -9.57 -7.55 26.58
CA HIS A 77 -9.41 -6.16 26.18
C HIS A 77 -8.09 -5.67 26.76
N SER A 78 -7.01 -5.83 26.01
CA SER A 78 -5.73 -5.25 26.37
C SER A 78 -6.05 -3.77 26.45
N PRO A 79 -5.63 -3.06 27.50
CA PRO A 79 -5.57 -1.63 27.40
C PRO A 79 -4.56 -1.38 26.29
N SER A 80 -5.03 -1.26 25.05
CA SER A 80 -4.37 -0.52 23.99
C SER A 80 -4.43 0.95 24.41
N GLY A 81 -3.84 1.21 25.57
CA GLY A 81 -3.58 2.51 26.11
C GLY A 81 -2.68 3.16 25.09
N GLN A 82 -3.24 4.13 24.38
CA GLN A 82 -2.52 5.15 23.65
C GLN A 82 -1.42 4.54 22.79
N SER A 83 -1.76 4.02 21.61
CA SER A 83 -0.76 3.82 20.57
C SER A 83 0.09 5.08 20.51
N ASP A 84 1.36 4.93 20.88
CA ASP A 84 2.25 6.05 21.09
C ASP A 84 2.15 6.93 19.85
N ARG A 85 1.85 8.23 20.02
CA ARG A 85 1.48 9.10 18.88
C ARG A 85 2.56 9.09 17.79
N ARG A 86 3.79 8.73 18.18
CA ARG A 86 4.99 8.48 17.36
C ARG A 86 4.94 7.29 16.42
N GLN A 87 4.24 6.22 16.81
CA GLN A 87 4.12 4.99 16.06
C GLN A 87 3.02 5.02 15.00
N LEU A 88 2.14 6.03 15.04
CA LEU A 88 1.09 6.17 14.05
C LEU A 88 1.63 6.64 12.69
N PRO A 89 1.00 6.24 11.59
CA PRO A 89 1.39 6.72 10.27
C PRO A 89 1.11 8.23 10.13
N LYS A 90 1.95 8.93 9.36
CA LYS A 90 1.77 10.36 9.07
C LYS A 90 0.55 10.60 8.18
N ASP A 91 -0.15 11.71 8.42
CA ASP A 91 -1.31 12.12 7.62
C ASP A 91 -0.88 13.13 6.53
N PHE A 92 -0.43 12.63 5.39
CA PHE A 92 0.01 13.47 4.27
C PHE A 92 -1.09 14.35 3.70
N LYS A 93 -2.37 13.94 3.78
CA LYS A 93 -3.49 14.76 3.31
C LYS A 93 -3.64 16.00 4.16
N ARG A 94 -3.60 15.84 5.48
CA ARG A 94 -3.65 16.97 6.42
C ARG A 94 -2.43 17.88 6.28
N VAL A 95 -1.23 17.30 6.15
CA VAL A 95 0.00 18.07 5.89
C VAL A 95 -0.17 18.95 4.66
N ASN A 96 -0.68 18.40 3.55
CA ASN A 96 -0.86 19.13 2.30
C ASN A 96 -1.91 20.25 2.39
N ILE A 97 -3.02 20.01 3.08
CA ILE A 97 -4.04 21.03 3.30
C ILE A 97 -3.46 22.19 4.12
N GLU A 98 -2.75 21.88 5.20
CA GLU A 98 -2.15 22.88 6.09
C GLU A 98 -0.97 23.61 5.45
N SER A 99 -0.17 22.94 4.62
CA SER A 99 0.91 23.59 3.87
C SER A 99 0.36 24.57 2.84
N THR A 100 -0.73 24.21 2.15
CA THR A 100 -1.41 25.12 1.21
C THR A 100 -2.01 26.33 1.92
N LYS A 101 -2.62 26.14 3.11
CA LYS A 101 -3.10 27.26 3.94
C LYS A 101 -1.96 28.18 4.40
N ALA A 102 -0.78 27.63 4.65
CA ALA A 102 0.40 28.37 5.04
C ALA A 102 1.16 29.01 3.86
N GLY A 103 0.72 28.79 2.61
CA GLY A 103 1.40 29.29 1.41
C GLY A 103 2.73 28.59 1.10
N ILE A 104 2.97 27.41 1.67
CA ILE A 104 4.23 26.66 1.48
C ILE A 104 4.06 25.74 0.26
N HIS A 105 4.68 26.15 -0.84
CA HIS A 105 4.63 25.42 -2.12
C HIS A 105 5.98 24.78 -2.49
N TYR A 106 7.08 25.26 -1.90
CA TYR A 106 8.42 24.77 -2.21
C TYR A 106 8.75 23.47 -1.48
N VAL A 107 9.32 22.49 -2.19
CA VAL A 107 9.50 21.12 -1.67
C VAL A 107 10.42 21.05 -0.45
N PRO A 108 11.61 21.68 -0.42
CA PRO A 108 12.45 21.75 0.78
C PRO A 108 11.76 22.36 2.00
N GLU A 109 10.97 23.42 1.82
CA GLU A 109 10.22 24.05 2.90
C GLU A 109 9.06 23.18 3.37
N TRP A 110 8.38 22.50 2.44
CA TRP A 110 7.36 21.51 2.75
C TRP A 110 7.91 20.36 3.60
N ILE A 111 9.13 19.87 3.30
CA ILE A 111 9.78 18.82 4.09
C ILE A 111 10.07 19.31 5.52
N ARG A 112 10.51 20.57 5.69
CA ARG A 112 10.71 21.18 7.02
C ARG A 112 9.38 21.30 7.76
N PHE A 113 8.37 21.85 7.10
CA PHE A 113 7.02 21.98 7.64
C PHE A 113 6.42 20.63 8.07
N ALA A 114 6.60 19.57 7.28
CA ALA A 114 6.11 18.22 7.59
C ALA A 114 6.91 17.49 8.70
N LYS A 115 8.10 17.98 9.03
CA LYS A 115 8.89 17.52 10.19
C LYS A 115 8.47 18.28 11.45
N ASP A 116 8.30 19.59 11.34
CA ASP A 116 7.93 20.46 12.46
C ASP A 116 6.48 20.23 12.91
N LYS A 117 5.54 20.18 11.94
CA LYS A 117 4.14 19.87 12.18
C LYS A 117 3.91 18.37 11.98
N ASP A 118 4.20 17.60 13.02
CA ASP A 118 4.06 16.13 13.05
C ASP A 118 2.57 15.69 13.05
N PHE A 119 1.89 15.89 11.92
CA PHE A 119 0.52 15.46 11.72
C PHE A 119 0.46 13.94 11.53
N ARG A 120 -0.10 13.26 12.53
CA ARG A 120 -0.31 11.82 12.54
C ARG A 120 -1.79 11.49 12.34
N ILE A 121 -2.05 10.34 11.73
CA ILE A 121 -3.41 9.82 11.59
C ILE A 121 -3.93 9.49 12.98
N ASN A 122 -5.14 9.95 13.32
CA ASN A 122 -5.79 9.53 14.54
C ASN A 122 -6.28 8.07 14.38
N PRO A 123 -5.92 7.15 15.29
CA PRO A 123 -6.34 5.75 15.18
C PRO A 123 -7.86 5.64 15.30
N THR A 124 -8.44 6.49 16.15
CA THR A 124 -9.87 6.62 16.39
C THR A 124 -10.63 7.19 15.19
N GLN A 125 -10.00 7.89 14.24
CA GLN A 125 -10.69 8.42 13.05
C GLN A 125 -10.57 7.51 11.82
N ARG A 126 -9.45 6.79 11.63
CA ARG A 126 -9.31 5.83 10.51
C ARG A 126 -9.91 4.45 10.79
N ALA A 127 -10.04 4.03 12.05
CA ALA A 127 -10.92 2.91 12.39
C ALA A 127 -12.38 3.18 11.96
N LEU A 128 -12.74 4.46 11.73
CA LEU A 128 -14.06 4.89 11.27
C LEU A 128 -14.20 4.98 9.74
N GLY A 129 -13.37 4.26 8.96
CA GLY A 129 -13.68 3.99 7.55
C GLY A 129 -15.07 3.37 7.32
N ARG A 130 -15.81 3.04 8.40
CA ARG A 130 -17.22 2.61 8.43
C ARG A 130 -18.05 3.16 9.63
N LEU A 131 -17.81 4.36 10.16
CA LEU A 131 -18.31 4.60 11.53
C LEU A 131 -18.69 6.06 11.86
N HIS A 132 -19.62 6.61 11.09
CA HIS A 132 -20.82 7.07 11.79
C HIS A 132 -21.76 5.86 11.81
N LYS A 133 -21.78 5.10 12.91
CA LYS A 133 -22.88 4.16 13.11
C LYS A 133 -24.12 5.04 13.15
N SER A 134 -25.05 4.87 12.21
CA SER A 134 -26.33 5.54 12.30
C SER A 134 -26.94 5.22 13.66
N THR A 135 -27.23 6.24 14.45
CA THR A 135 -27.89 6.08 15.73
C THR A 135 -29.30 5.58 15.44
N PHE A 136 -29.58 4.34 15.82
CA PHE A 136 -30.91 3.75 15.68
C PHE A 136 -31.68 3.90 17.00
N PRO A 137 -33.01 4.14 16.97
CA PRO A 137 -33.84 4.07 18.16
C PRO A 137 -33.70 2.70 18.85
N ALA A 138 -33.83 2.66 20.18
CA ALA A 138 -33.72 1.42 20.95
C ALA A 138 -34.77 0.35 20.54
N GLU A 139 -35.93 0.81 20.06
CA GLU A 139 -37.04 -0.02 19.58
C GLU A 139 -36.89 -0.47 18.12
N MET A 140 -35.77 -0.14 17.45
CA MET A 140 -35.61 -0.45 16.03
C MET A 140 -35.21 -1.91 15.81
N CYS A 141 -36.08 -2.69 15.17
CA CYS A 141 -35.75 -4.03 14.70
C CYS A 141 -34.94 -3.98 13.39
N PHE A 142 -33.81 -4.69 13.35
CA PHE A 142 -33.02 -4.85 12.13
C PHE A 142 -33.60 -5.95 11.23
N GLY A 143 -33.51 -5.74 9.92
CA GLY A 143 -33.98 -6.71 8.91
C GLY A 143 -35.11 -6.15 8.05
N LYS A 144 -35.57 -6.95 7.09
CA LYS A 144 -36.74 -6.62 6.26
C LYS A 144 -37.98 -7.11 7.01
N PRO A 145 -38.97 -6.24 7.32
CA PRO A 145 -40.20 -6.71 7.95
C PRO A 145 -40.87 -7.75 7.06
N THR A 146 -41.65 -8.63 7.67
CA THR A 146 -42.51 -9.55 6.91
C THR A 146 -43.34 -8.73 5.94
N ARG A 147 -43.38 -9.17 4.67
CA ARG A 147 -44.24 -8.53 3.68
C ARG A 147 -45.66 -8.57 4.28
N PRO A 148 -46.34 -7.42 4.48
CA PRO A 148 -47.69 -7.44 5.00
C PRO A 148 -48.50 -8.36 4.08
N SER A 149 -49.25 -9.29 4.68
CA SER A 149 -50.20 -10.11 3.94
C SER A 149 -51.04 -9.16 3.10
N THR A 150 -51.08 -9.35 1.77
CA THR A 150 -52.02 -8.63 0.92
C THR A 150 -53.40 -8.83 1.56
N PRO A 151 -54.06 -7.79 2.11
CA PRO A 151 -55.32 -8.01 2.80
C PRO A 151 -56.28 -8.53 1.75
N MET A 152 -56.80 -9.75 1.93
CA MET A 152 -57.71 -10.35 0.95
C MET A 152 -58.90 -9.42 0.68
N GLY A 153 -59.32 -8.66 1.69
CA GLY A 153 -60.32 -7.59 1.57
C GLY A 153 -59.95 -6.49 0.56
N CYS A 154 -58.68 -6.09 0.42
CA CYS A 154 -58.28 -5.10 -0.59
C CYS A 154 -58.37 -5.62 -2.02
N LEU A 155 -58.16 -6.93 -2.22
CA LEU A 155 -58.36 -7.57 -3.52
C LEU A 155 -59.85 -7.72 -3.83
N LEU A 156 -60.64 -8.21 -2.87
CA LEU A 156 -62.09 -8.38 -3.02
C LEU A 156 -62.82 -7.03 -3.22
N ALA A 157 -62.36 -5.97 -2.56
CA ALA A 157 -62.90 -4.62 -2.70
C ALA A 157 -62.29 -3.84 -3.88
N HIS A 158 -61.46 -4.47 -4.72
CA HIS A 158 -60.75 -3.82 -5.85
C HIS A 158 -60.01 -2.52 -5.48
N ALA A 159 -59.53 -2.41 -4.24
CA ALA A 159 -58.95 -1.18 -3.68
C ALA A 159 -57.68 -0.72 -4.42
N TYR A 160 -56.95 -1.64 -5.04
CA TYR A 160 -55.76 -1.30 -5.83
C TYR A 160 -56.10 -0.58 -7.14
N LYS A 161 -57.21 -0.96 -7.78
CA LYS A 161 -57.68 -0.27 -9.00
C LYS A 161 -58.14 1.14 -8.66
N THR A 162 -58.97 1.28 -7.63
CA THR A 162 -59.50 2.59 -7.22
C THR A 162 -58.40 3.55 -6.77
N ASN A 163 -57.42 3.05 -6.00
CA ASN A 163 -56.25 3.85 -5.62
C ASN A 163 -55.42 4.27 -6.84
N TRP A 164 -55.24 3.37 -7.81
CA TRP A 164 -54.51 3.67 -9.04
C TRP A 164 -55.20 4.74 -9.88
N ASP A 165 -56.52 4.60 -10.07
CA ASP A 165 -57.34 5.57 -10.80
C ASP A 165 -57.26 6.94 -10.12
N GLN A 166 -57.42 7.01 -8.78
CA GLN A 166 -57.29 8.25 -8.02
C GLN A 166 -55.90 8.89 -8.14
N TRP A 167 -54.85 8.08 -8.19
CA TRP A 167 -53.49 8.58 -8.35
C TRP A 167 -53.28 9.19 -9.75
N ALA A 168 -53.76 8.49 -10.79
CA ALA A 168 -53.73 8.97 -12.16
C ALA A 168 -54.50 10.29 -12.33
N TYR A 169 -55.67 10.42 -11.70
CA TYR A 169 -56.46 11.67 -11.71
C TYR A 169 -55.79 12.83 -10.95
N ARG A 170 -54.94 12.55 -9.96
CA ARG A 170 -54.20 13.58 -9.21
C ARG A 170 -52.92 14.03 -9.89
N SER A 171 -52.43 13.27 -10.86
CA SER A 171 -51.20 13.55 -11.61
C SER A 171 -51.42 14.34 -12.92
N VAL A 172 -52.66 14.75 -13.18
CA VAL A 172 -53.06 15.69 -14.25
C VAL A 172 -53.45 17.01 -13.61
#